data_AF-A0A381U2N2-F1
#
_entry.id   AF-A0A381U2N2-F1
#
_cell.length_a   1.000
_cell.length_b   1.000
_cell.length_c   1.000
_cell.angle_alpha   90.00
_cell.angle_beta   90.00
_cell.angle_gamma   90.00
#
_symmetry.space_group_name_H-M   'P 1'
#
loop_
_entity.id
_entity.type
_entity.pdbx_description
1 polymer ?
#
loop_
_entity_poly.entity_id
_entity_poly.type
_entity_poly.pdbx_seq_one_letter_code
_entity_poly.pdbx_strand_id
1 'polypeptide(L)' 'YLFHRNLNKEINDLKEQKRLLEIEINNDKKLIEDLNDLDNYEAFARENFFMKKENEEIYIIEFQDSLKN' A
#
# COMPACT_ATOMS: atom_id res chain seq x y z
N TYR A 1 7.86 25.85 32.66
CA TYR A 1 6.71 25.96 31.74
C TYR A 1 7.02 25.59 30.29
N LEU A 2 8.11 26.06 29.68
CA LEU A 2 8.45 25.75 28.27
C LEU A 2 8.75 24.26 28.03
N PHE A 3 9.47 23.62 28.96
CA PHE A 3 9.84 22.21 28.89
C PHE A 3 8.63 21.26 28.85
N HIS A 4 7.63 21.46 29.71
CA HIS A 4 6.41 20.66 29.71
C HIS A 4 5.60 20.82 28.40
N ARG A 5 5.63 22.00 27.76
CA ARG A 5 4.97 22.19 26.46
C ARG A 5 5.66 21.39 25.35
N ASN A 6 6.99 21.34 25.36
CA ASN A 6 7.75 20.54 24.38
C ASN A 6 7.48 19.05 24.55
N LEU A 7 7.50 18.54 25.78
CA LEU A 7 7.16 17.14 26.06
C LEU A 7 5.72 16.79 25.65
N ASN A 8 4.77 17.68 25.92
CA ASN A 8 3.39 17.47 25.49
C ASN A 8 3.24 17.44 23.96
N LYS A 9 4.02 18.25 23.24
CA LYS A 9 4.05 18.22 21.77
C LYS A 9 4.59 16.89 21.28
N GLU A 10 5.72 16.44 21.82
CA GLU A 10 6.33 15.16 21.46
C GLU A 10 5.38 13.98 21.75
N ILE A 11 4.66 14.00 22.88
CA ILE A 11 3.63 13.01 23.19
C ILE A 11 2.52 13.01 22.12
N ASN A 12 2.08 14.17 21.66
CA ASN A 12 1.04 14.26 20.64
C ASN A 12 1.55 13.75 19.27
N ASP A 13 2.79 14.11 18.90
CA ASP A 13 3.42 13.66 17.66
C ASP A 13 3.57 12.13 17.66
N LEU A 14 3.98 11.53 18.78
CA LEU A 14 4.08 10.08 18.95
C LEU A 14 2.71 9.39 18.90
N LYS A 15 1.67 9.99 19.50
CA LYS A 15 0.30 9.46 19.43
C LYS A 15 -0.23 9.46 18.00
N GLU A 16 0.05 10.52 17.24
CA GLU A 16 -0.39 10.63 15.85
C GLU A 16 0.34 9.61 14.97
N GLN A 17 1.66 9.47 15.14
CA GLN A 17 2.43 8.43 14.45
C GLN A 17 1.88 7.04 14.76
N LYS A 18 1.61 6.74 16.03
CA LYS A 18 0.99 5.48 16.44
C LYS A 18 -0.36 5.25 15.73
N ARG A 19 -1.22 6.27 15.69
CA ARG A 19 -2.53 6.18 15.05
C ARG A 19 -2.41 5.88 13.54
N LEU A 20 -1.47 6.52 12.86
CA LEU A 20 -1.21 6.28 11.44
C LEU A 20 -0.72 4.85 11.20
N LEU A 21 0.24 4.38 11.99
CA LEU A 21 0.75 3.00 11.91
C LEU A 21 -0.36 1.96 12.18
N GLU A 22 -1.25 2.22 13.14
CA GLU A 22 -2.39 1.34 13.40
C GLU A 22 -3.36 1.26 12.21
N ILE A 23 -3.54 2.36 11.47
CA ILE A 23 -4.35 2.38 10.24
C ILE A 23 -3.66 1.59 9.13
N GLU A 24 -2.36 1.79 8.91
CA GLU A 24 -1.58 1.05 7.92
C GLU A 24 -1.64 -0.46 8.20
N ILE A 25 -1.42 -0.87 9.46
CA ILE A 25 -1.54 -2.28 9.86
C ILE A 25 -2.93 -2.86 9.53
N ASN A 26 -4.00 -2.08 9.72
CA ASN A 26 -5.35 -2.55 9.40
C ASN A 26 -5.57 -2.64 7.88
N ASN A 27 -4.98 -1.75 7.09
CA ASN A 27 -5.03 -1.83 5.64
C ASN A 27 -4.22 -3.02 5.12
N ASP A 28 -3.03 -3.25 5.66
CA ASP A 28 -2.17 -4.39 5.31
C ASP A 28 -2.86 -5.72 5.62
N LYS A 29 -3.55 -5.81 6.77
CA LYS A 29 -4.34 -7.00 7.10
C LYS A 29 -5.44 -7.28 6.08
N LYS A 30 -6.18 -6.24 5.67
CA LYS A 30 -7.21 -6.38 4.63
C LYS A 30 -6.59 -6.81 3.30
N LEU A 31 -5.47 -6.21 2.92
CA LEU A 31 -4.74 -6.62 1.72
C LEU A 31 -4.32 -8.09 1.80
N ILE A 32 -3.78 -8.54 2.93
CA ILE A 32 -3.42 -9.96 3.12
C ILE A 32 -4.66 -10.86 3.02
N GLU A 33 -5.78 -10.45 3.63
CA GLU A 33 -7.04 -11.19 3.53
C GLU A 33 -7.53 -11.28 2.08
N ASP A 34 -7.48 -10.19 1.32
CA ASP A 34 -7.86 -10.14 -0.10
C ASP A 34 -6.94 -11.01 -0.96
N LEU A 35 -5.62 -10.99 -0.68
CA LEU A 35 -4.60 -11.79 -1.37
C LEU A 35 -4.59 -13.29 -0.99
N ASN A 36 -5.35 -13.72 0.03
CA ASN A 36 -5.51 -15.14 0.30
C ASN A 36 -6.37 -15.83 -0.77
N ASP A 37 -7.17 -15.08 -1.51
CA ASP A 37 -7.86 -15.57 -2.68
C ASP A 37 -6.91 -15.65 -3.88
N LEU A 38 -6.90 -16.79 -4.58
CA LEU A 38 -5.94 -17.07 -5.65
C LEU A 38 -6.14 -16.14 -6.86
N ASP A 39 -7.39 -15.79 -7.18
CA ASP A 39 -7.70 -14.92 -8.32
C ASP A 39 -7.26 -13.48 -8.02
N ASN A 40 -7.53 -13.00 -6.79
CA ASN A 40 -7.06 -11.69 -6.33
C ASN A 40 -5.53 -11.61 -6.28
N TYR A 41 -4.87 -12.67 -5.81
CA TYR A 41 -3.42 -12.76 -5.79
C TYR A 41 -2.83 -12.72 -7.20
N GLU A 42 -3.40 -13.50 -8.13
CA GLU A 42 -2.95 -13.53 -9.52
C GLU A 42 -3.15 -12.16 -10.19
N ALA A 43 -4.27 -11.49 -9.97
CA ALA A 43 -4.52 -10.14 -10.47
C ALA A 43 -3.48 -9.14 -9.91
N PHE A 44 -3.28 -9.13 -8.59
CA PHE A 44 -2.31 -8.24 -7.94
C PHE A 44 -0.88 -8.46 -8.46
N ALA A 45 -0.46 -9.71 -8.61
CA ALA A 45 0.85 -10.08 -9.13
C ALA A 45 1.05 -9.64 -10.59
N ARG A 46 0.00 -9.74 -11.41
CA ARG A 46 0.03 -9.31 -12.81
C ARG A 46 0.06 -7.78 -12.95
N GLU A 47 -0.73 -7.08 -12.16
CA GLU A 47 -0.83 -5.61 -12.22
C GLU A 47 0.41 -4.91 -11.67
N ASN A 48 0.94 -5.37 -10.53
CA ASN A 48 2.03 -4.68 -9.84
C ASN A 48 3.42 -5.18 -10.24
N PHE A 49 3.53 -6.45 -10.64
CA PHE A 49 4.82 -7.12 -10.87
C PHE A 49 4.94 -7.73 -12.27
N PHE A 50 3.91 -7.59 -13.13
CA PHE A 50 3.90 -8.15 -14.49
C PHE A 50 4.22 -9.65 -14.54
N MET A 51 3.84 -10.39 -13.49
CA MET A 51 4.08 -11.83 -13.41
C MET A 51 3.30 -12.57 -14.49
N LYS A 52 3.89 -13.65 -15.02
CA LYS A 52 3.29 -14.50 -16.05
C LYS A 52 3.55 -15.98 -15.80
N LYS A 53 2.70 -16.84 -16.34
CA LYS A 53 2.93 -18.30 -16.36
C LYS A 53 3.95 -18.66 -17.46
N GLU A 54 4.65 -19.78 -17.32
CA GLU A 54 5.75 -20.16 -18.24
C GLU A 54 5.31 -20.26 -19.71
N ASN A 55 4.06 -20.64 -19.97
CA ASN A 55 3.48 -20.78 -21.30
C ASN A 55 2.51 -19.64 -21.65
N GLU A 56 2.78 -18.43 -21.14
CA GLU A 56 1.93 -17.26 -21.32
C GLU A 56 2.69 -16.08 -21.96
N GLU A 57 1.98 -15.38 -22.84
CA GLU A 57 2.39 -14.10 -23.43
C GLU A 57 1.51 -12.98 -22.83
N ILE A 58 2.17 -11.97 -22.26
CA ILE A 58 1.49 -10.78 -21.71
C ILE A 58 1.72 -9.62 -22.66
N TYR A 59 0.64 -8.89 -22.96
CA TYR A 59 0.66 -7.67 -23.74
C TYR A 59 0.29 -6.50 -22.83
N ILE A 60 1.16 -5.49 -22.74
CA ILE A 60 0.83 -4.22 -22.08
C ILE A 60 0.34 -3.27 -23.17
N ILE A 61 -0.90 -2.81 -23.06
CA ILE A 61 -1.51 -1.89 -24.02
C ILE A 61 -1.54 -0.51 -23.39
N GLU A 62 -0.77 0.42 -23.94
CA GLU A 62 -0.75 1.82 -23.53
C GLU A 62 -1.40 2.68 -24.62
N PHE A 63 -2.31 3.57 -24.22
CA PHE A 63 -2.92 4.54 -25.12
C PHE A 63 -2.07 5.82 -25.12
N GLN A 64 -1.80 6.39 -26.30
CA GLN A 64 -1.01 7.63 -26.43
C GLN A 64 -1.57 8.78 -25.56
N ASP A 65 -2.89 8.85 -25.40
CA ASP A 65 -3.55 9.87 -24.58
C ASP A 65 -3.32 9.70 -23.06
N SER A 66 -2.81 8.55 -22.62
CA SER A 66 -2.51 8.25 -21.21
C SER A 66 -1.07 8.62 -20.81
N LEU A 67 -0.22 8.99 -21.78
CA LEU A 67 1.10 9.53 -21.53
C LEU A 67 0.95 10.98 -21.03
N LYS A 68 1.01 11.17 -19.71
CA LYS A 68 1.15 12.53 -19.15
C LYS A 68 2.53 13.07 -19.55
N ASN A 69 2.55 14.08 -20.42
CA ASN A 69 3.72 14.91 -20.68
C ASN A 69 4.19 15.60 -19.38
#